data_AF-A0A0E0J1A9-F1
#
_entry.id   AF-A0A0E0J1A9-F1
#
_cell.length_a   1.000
_cell.length_b   1.000
_cell.length_c   1.000
_cell.angle_alpha   90.00
_cell.angle_beta   90.00
_cell.angle_gamma   90.00
#
_symmetry.space_group_name_H-M   'P 1'
#
loop_
_entity.id
_entity.type
_entity.pdbx_description
1 polymer ?
#
loop_
_entity_poly.entity_id
_entity_poly.type
_entity_poly.pdbx_seq_one_letter_code
_entity_poly.pdbx_strand_id
1 'polypeptide(L)'
;MKALRQELESERTATKDVTDEAKTACHTLRLALTDLGAKVSEVPTGDASALAFMEWTQQAGSAMAETAVAYGDCYARINEAINENSWE
;
A
#
# COMPACT_ATOMS: atom_id res chain seq x y z
N MET A 1 -7.60 5.26 -40.44
CA MET A 1 -8.01 6.39 -39.57
C MET A 1 -9.07 6.02 -38.53
N LYS A 2 -10.21 5.42 -38.89
CA LYS A 2 -11.27 5.07 -37.91
C LYS A 2 -10.85 3.99 -36.90
N ALA A 3 -10.17 2.93 -37.35
CA ALA A 3 -9.63 1.87 -36.50
C ALA A 3 -8.57 2.39 -35.51
N LEU A 4 -7.59 3.18 -35.98
CA LEU A 4 -6.57 3.80 -35.12
C LEU A 4 -7.15 4.72 -34.03
N ARG A 5 -8.25 5.42 -34.31
CA ARG A 5 -8.95 6.24 -33.30
C ARG A 5 -9.64 5.38 -32.25
N GLN A 6 -10.18 4.23 -32.65
CA GLN A 6 -10.84 3.31 -31.73
C GLN A 6 -9.82 2.61 -30.81
N GLU A 7 -8.67 2.21 -31.36
CA GLU A 7 -7.54 1.68 -30.58
C GLU A 7 -7.08 2.70 -29.53
N LEU A 8 -6.83 3.95 -29.94
CA LEU A 8 -6.38 5.02 -29.05
C LEU A 8 -7.41 5.34 -27.94
N GLU A 9 -8.71 5.38 -28.28
CA GLU A 9 -9.76 5.56 -27.27
C GLU A 9 -9.79 4.41 -26.29
N SER A 10 -9.66 3.16 -26.76
CA SER A 10 -9.65 1.97 -25.89
C SER A 10 -8.46 1.95 -24.94
N GLU A 11 -7.29 2.35 -25.43
CA GLU A 11 -6.07 2.45 -24.62
C GLU A 11 -6.18 3.60 -23.60
N ARG A 12 -6.78 4.73 -23.99
CA ARG A 12 -7.02 5.85 -23.07
C ARG A 12 -8.00 5.46 -21.97
N THR A 13 -9.06 4.73 -22.29
CA THR A 13 -10.01 4.24 -21.29
C THR A 13 -9.35 3.23 -20.35
N ALA A 14 -8.60 2.25 -20.87
CA ALA A 14 -7.90 1.27 -20.04
C ALA A 14 -6.88 1.93 -19.10
N THR A 15 -6.12 2.91 -19.60
CA THR A 15 -5.17 3.67 -18.79
C THR A 15 -5.87 4.43 -17.66
N LYS A 16 -7.04 5.01 -17.94
CA LYS A 16 -7.83 5.70 -16.91
C LYS A 16 -8.32 4.73 -15.84
N ASP A 17 -8.87 3.59 -16.23
CA ASP A 17 -9.40 2.59 -15.31
C ASP A 17 -8.30 2.07 -14.36
N VAL A 18 -7.13 1.73 -14.92
CA VAL A 18 -5.95 1.31 -14.14
C VAL A 18 -5.49 2.41 -13.19
N THR A 19 -5.51 3.67 -13.64
CA THR A 19 -5.11 4.82 -12.80
C THR A 19 -6.05 5.01 -11.61
N ASP A 20 -7.36 4.90 -11.83
CA ASP A 20 -8.35 5.09 -10.78
C ASP A 20 -8.37 3.92 -9.78
N GLU A 21 -8.12 2.69 -10.25
CA GLU A 21 -7.92 1.53 -9.39
C GLU A 21 -6.64 1.65 -8.54
N ALA A 22 -5.53 2.07 -9.14
CA ALA A 22 -4.29 2.32 -8.42
C ALA A 22 -4.46 3.38 -7.33
N LYS A 23 -5.16 4.49 -7.60
CA LYS A 23 -5.49 5.50 -6.57
C LYS A 23 -6.27 4.90 -5.40
N THR A 24 -7.26 4.05 -5.70
CA THR A 24 -8.09 3.39 -4.69
C THR A 24 -7.25 2.46 -3.81
N ALA A 25 -6.37 1.66 -4.41
CA ALA A 25 -5.43 0.80 -3.70
C ALA A 25 -4.47 1.61 -2.82
N CYS A 26 -3.87 2.69 -3.34
CA CYS A 26 -2.97 3.56 -2.57
C CYS A 26 -3.70 4.26 -1.41
N HIS A 27 -4.94 4.71 -1.62
CA HIS A 27 -5.74 5.30 -0.56
C HIS A 27 -6.03 4.30 0.56
N THR A 28 -6.43 3.07 0.21
CA THR A 28 -6.69 1.98 1.15
C THR A 28 -5.43 1.62 1.93
N LEU A 29 -4.31 1.51 1.23
CA LEU A 29 -3.01 1.22 1.84
C LEU A 29 -2.60 2.30 2.86
N ARG A 30 -2.79 3.58 2.51
CA ARG A 30 -2.51 4.70 3.43
C ARG A 30 -3.36 4.64 4.69
N LEU A 31 -4.65 4.30 4.57
CA LEU A 31 -5.53 4.14 5.74
C LEU A 31 -5.02 3.02 6.65
N ALA A 32 -4.74 1.84 6.09
CA ALA A 32 -4.21 0.72 6.86
C ALA A 32 -2.89 1.08 7.57
N LEU A 33 -1.97 1.77 6.89
CA LEU A 33 -0.72 2.23 7.48
C LEU A 33 -0.94 3.26 8.60
N THR A 34 -1.93 4.15 8.44
CA THR A 34 -2.31 5.11 9.49
C THR A 34 -2.87 4.41 10.72
N ASP A 35 -3.75 3.42 10.53
CA ASP A 35 -4.33 2.63 11.62
C ASP A 35 -3.26 1.83 12.39
N LEU A 36 -2.22 1.40 11.67
CA LEU A 36 -1.05 0.74 12.23
C LEU A 36 -0.06 1.71 12.91
N GLY A 37 -0.33 3.02 12.90
CA GLY A 37 0.54 4.05 13.48
C GLY A 37 1.82 4.30 12.68
N ALA A 38 1.92 3.76 11.46
CA ALA A 38 3.07 3.91 10.60
C ALA A 38 3.13 5.32 10.00
N LYS A 39 4.29 5.96 10.08
CA LYS A 39 4.50 7.31 9.55
C LYS A 39 4.93 7.22 8.08
N VAL A 40 3.96 7.24 7.18
CA VAL A 40 4.20 7.32 5.73
C VAL A 40 3.83 8.70 5.22
N SER A 41 4.57 9.18 4.23
CA SER A 41 4.26 10.44 3.55
C SER A 41 2.89 10.39 2.85
N GLU A 42 2.33 11.55 2.53
CA GLU A 42 1.04 11.61 1.81
C GLU A 42 1.13 10.95 0.44
N VAL A 43 0.03 10.33 0.01
CA VAL A 43 -0.07 9.71 -1.32
C VAL A 43 0.14 10.79 -2.39
N PRO A 44 1.05 10.58 -3.37
CA PRO A 44 1.27 11.53 -4.44
C PRO A 44 -0.01 11.84 -5.22
N THR A 45 -0.19 13.11 -5.59
CA THR A 45 -1.32 13.59 -6.38
C THR A 45 -1.24 13.09 -7.83
N GLY A 46 -2.35 13.18 -8.58
CA GLY A 46 -2.42 12.64 -9.94
C GLY A 46 -1.50 13.31 -10.97
N ASP A 47 -0.94 14.47 -10.65
CA ASP A 47 0.07 15.20 -11.41
C ASP A 47 1.52 14.94 -10.94
N ALA A 48 1.70 14.12 -9.90
CA ALA A 48 3.01 13.74 -9.42
C ALA A 48 3.76 12.87 -10.44
N SER A 49 5.09 12.94 -10.41
CA SER A 49 5.94 12.15 -11.29
C SER A 49 5.84 10.65 -10.95
N ALA A 50 6.07 9.80 -11.95
CA ALA A 50 6.18 8.35 -11.73
C ALA A 50 7.28 8.01 -10.70
N LEU A 51 8.37 8.80 -10.66
CA LEU A 51 9.42 8.65 -9.67
C LEU A 51 8.91 8.92 -8.24
N ALA A 52 8.17 10.00 -8.03
CA ALA A 52 7.58 10.32 -6.72
C ALA A 52 6.60 9.22 -6.26
N PHE A 53 5.84 8.65 -7.20
CA PHE A 53 4.97 7.51 -6.93
C PHE A 53 5.76 6.24 -6.55
N MET A 54 6.87 5.95 -7.23
CA MET A 54 7.74 4.82 -6.92
C MET A 54 8.40 4.97 -5.54
N GLU A 55 8.93 6.15 -5.23
CA GLU A 55 9.54 6.45 -3.93
C GLU A 55 8.53 6.29 -2.79
N TRP A 56 7.32 6.83 -2.97
CA TRP A 56 6.23 6.67 -2.01
C TRP A 56 5.85 5.19 -1.82
N THR A 57 5.73 4.42 -2.91
CA THR A 57 5.38 2.99 -2.85
C THR A 57 6.45 2.20 -2.09
N GLN A 58 7.73 2.52 -2.30
CA GLN A 58 8.83 1.91 -1.57
C GLN A 58 8.80 2.25 -0.08
N GLN A 59 8.54 3.53 0.26
CA GLN A 59 8.40 3.95 1.65
C GLN A 59 7.23 3.23 2.34
N ALA A 60 6.07 3.16 1.68
CA ALA A 60 4.89 2.47 2.18
C ALA A 60 5.18 0.98 2.41
N GLY A 61 5.85 0.32 1.46
CA GLY A 61 6.27 -1.08 1.60
C GLY A 61 7.20 -1.32 2.79
N SER A 62 8.18 -0.44 3.02
CA SER A 62 9.08 -0.52 4.18
C SER A 62 8.29 -0.40 5.49
N ALA A 63 7.40 0.58 5.58
CA ALA A 63 6.58 0.81 6.76
C ALA A 63 5.64 -0.36 7.07
N MET A 64 5.09 -1.01 6.04
CA MET A 64 4.33 -2.26 6.21
C MET A 64 5.20 -3.38 6.77
N ALA A 65 6.42 -3.56 6.25
CA ALA A 65 7.32 -4.61 6.69
C ALA A 65 7.73 -4.42 8.16
N GLU A 66 8.09 -3.20 8.56
CA GLU A 66 8.40 -2.86 9.96
C GLU A 66 7.23 -3.17 10.90
N THR A 67 6.01 -2.82 10.47
CA THR A 67 4.80 -3.10 11.25
C THR A 67 4.55 -4.61 11.39
N ALA A 68 4.74 -5.38 10.32
CA ALA A 68 4.57 -6.82 10.35
C ALA A 68 5.56 -7.49 11.31
N VAL A 69 6.81 -7.01 11.36
CA VAL A 69 7.81 -7.45 12.34
C VAL A 69 7.35 -7.14 13.76
N ALA A 70 6.94 -5.89 14.03
CA ALA A 70 6.47 -5.49 15.37
C ALA A 70 5.27 -6.32 15.84
N TYR A 71 4.33 -6.62 14.94
CA TYR A 71 3.22 -7.53 15.21
C TYR A 71 3.71 -8.95 15.53
N GLY A 72 4.63 -9.49 14.73
CA GLY A 72 5.23 -10.81 14.95
C GLY A 72 5.91 -10.93 16.32
N ASP A 73 6.69 -9.92 16.71
CA ASP A 73 7.35 -9.87 18.02
C ASP A 73 6.34 -9.81 19.17
N CYS A 74 5.28 -9.00 19.03
CA CYS A 74 4.20 -8.93 20.01
C CYS A 74 3.50 -10.28 20.17
N TYR A 75 3.16 -10.92 19.04
CA TYR A 75 2.53 -12.23 19.02
C TYR A 75 3.40 -13.31 19.68
N ALA A 76 4.71 -13.32 19.39
CA ALA A 76 5.66 -14.24 20.02
C ALA A 76 5.70 -14.07 21.54
N ARG A 77 5.79 -12.82 22.02
CA ARG A 77 5.80 -12.51 23.47
C ARG A 77 4.52 -12.90 24.18
N ILE A 78 3.36 -12.70 23.55
CA ILE A 78 2.07 -13.13 24.11
C ILE A 78 2.04 -14.66 24.23
N ASN A 79 2.45 -15.37 23.19
CA ASN A 79 2.48 -16.83 23.22
C ASN A 79 3.48 -17.38 24.25
N GLU A 80 4.65 -16.76 24.38
CA GLU A 80 5.62 -17.11 25.41
C GLU A 80 5.00 -16.94 26.81
N ALA A 81 4.40 -15.79 27.09
CA ALA A 81 3.72 -15.55 28.38
C ALA A 81 2.57 -16.55 28.63
N ILE A 82 1.80 -16.93 27.61
CA ILE A 82 0.75 -17.96 27.74
C ILE A 82 1.37 -19.32 28.09
N ASN A 83 2.47 -19.71 27.43
CA ASN A 83 3.11 -21.00 27.64
C ASN A 83 3.83 -21.07 29.00
N GLU A 84 4.46 -19.97 29.44
CA GLU A 84 5.09 -19.85 30.76
C GLU A 84 4.07 -19.97 31.89
N ASN A 85 2.89 -19.36 31.73
CA ASN A 85 1.79 -19.46 32.70
C ASN A 85 0.98 -20.77 32.61
N SER A 86 1.33 -21.70 31.73
CA SER A 86 0.61 -22.98 31.59
C SER A 86 1.08 -24.08 32.55
N TRP A 87 2.09 -23.78 33.39
CA TRP A 87 2.66 -24.72 34.38
C TRP A 87 2.34 -24.34 35.85
N GLU A 88 1.54 -23.29 36.07
CA GLU A 88 0.90 -22.97 37.37
C GLU A 88 -0.55 -23.49 37.41
#